data_AF-A0A9N8V0Z1-F1
#
_entry.id   AF-A0A9N8V0Z1-F1
#
_cell.length_a   1.000
_cell.length_b   1.000
_cell.length_c   1.000
_cell.angle_alpha   90.00
_cell.angle_beta   90.00
_cell.angle_gamma   90.00
#
_symmetry.space_group_name_H-M   'P 1'
#
loop_
_entity.id
_entity.type
_entity.pdbx_description
1 polymer ?
#
loop_
_entity_poly.entity_id
_entity_poly.type
_entity_poly.pdbx_seq_one_letter_code
_entity_poly.pdbx_strand_id
1 'polypeptide(L)' 'MSDKPNSDIHQKFKEKGTSKFLEPCKEESINSMKCLDKYNYDKGKCKDLFVLYRECKKKWLEERRELRRKGSL' A
#
# COMPACT_ATOMS: atom_id res chain seq x y z
N MET A 1 -9.69 10.27 8.55
CA MET A 1 -8.46 11.09 8.48
C MET A 1 -7.26 10.15 8.31
N SER A 2 -6.81 9.93 7.08
CA SER A 2 -5.46 9.42 6.74
C SER A 2 -5.17 9.73 5.27
N ASP A 3 -5.42 10.97 4.84
CA ASP A 3 -4.96 11.47 3.54
C ASP A 3 -3.48 11.87 3.70
N LYS A 4 -2.58 10.90 3.78
CA LYS A 4 -1.15 11.18 3.59
C LYS A 4 -0.91 11.40 2.09
N PRO A 5 -0.21 12.47 1.69
CA PRO A 5 0.02 12.76 0.28
C PRO A 5 0.92 11.66 -0.31
N ASN A 6 0.41 10.98 -1.33
CA ASN A 6 1.04 9.85 -2.02
C ASN A 6 2.47 10.16 -2.55
N SER A 7 2.85 11.44 -2.62
CA SER A 7 4.16 11.91 -3.09
C SER A 7 5.34 11.38 -2.27
N ASP A 8 5.22 11.31 -0.94
CA ASP A 8 6.30 10.85 -0.04
C ASP A 8 6.66 9.38 -0.30
N ILE A 9 5.68 8.54 -0.60
CA ILE A 9 5.89 7.12 -0.85
C ILE A 9 6.60 6.87 -2.18
N HIS A 10 6.30 7.65 -3.22
CA HIS A 10 6.99 7.56 -4.50
C HIS A 10 8.47 7.94 -4.36
N GLN A 11 8.78 8.98 -3.59
CA GLN A 11 10.15 9.39 -3.31
C GLN A 11 10.91 8.33 -2.50
N LYS A 12 10.32 7.86 -1.40
CA LYS A 12 10.88 6.74 -0.61
C LYS A 12 11.12 5.49 -1.44
N PHE A 13 10.29 5.24 -2.45
CA PHE A 13 10.53 4.13 -3.38
C PHE A 13 11.77 4.35 -4.24
N LYS A 14 12.04 5.58 -4.71
CA LYS A 14 13.23 5.89 -5.51
C LYS A 14 14.50 5.80 -4.66
N GLU A 15 14.43 6.28 -3.42
CA GLU A 15 15.56 6.31 -2.49
C GLU A 15 15.90 4.94 -1.90
N LYS A 16 14.96 3.99 -1.91
CA LYS A 16 15.21 2.65 -1.37
C LYS A 16 16.30 1.95 -2.18
N GLY A 17 17.22 1.28 -1.49
CA GLY A 17 18.18 0.39 -2.13
C GLY A 17 17.50 -0.72 -2.94
N THR A 18 18.16 -1.19 -4.00
CA THR A 18 17.63 -2.21 -4.92
C THR A 18 17.15 -3.47 -4.20
N SER A 19 17.81 -3.86 -3.10
CA SER A 19 17.48 -5.01 -2.26
C SER A 19 16.37 -4.77 -1.22
N LYS A 20 15.95 -3.52 -0.98
CA LYS A 20 14.97 -3.20 0.08
C LYS A 20 13.55 -3.24 -0.47
N PHE A 21 12.64 -3.88 0.26
CA PHE A 21 11.22 -3.83 -0.05
C PHE A 21 10.56 -2.59 0.58
N LEU A 22 9.68 -1.93 -0.17
CA LEU A 22 8.84 -0.84 0.35
C LEU A 22 7.39 -1.26 0.20
N GLU A 23 6.65 -1.24 1.30
CA GLU A 23 5.20 -1.40 1.31
C GLU A 23 4.51 -0.04 1.21
N PRO A 24 3.94 0.33 0.05
CA PRO A 24 3.23 1.61 -0.09
C PRO A 24 1.94 1.67 0.73
N CYS A 25 1.39 0.53 1.16
CA CYS A 25 0.13 0.43 1.90
C CYS A 25 0.37 -0.25 3.26
N LYS A 26 1.35 0.27 4.01
CA LYS A 26 1.83 -0.34 5.26
C LYS A 26 0.74 -0.33 6.34
N GLU A 27 -0.08 0.71 6.41
CA GLU A 27 -1.15 0.82 7.42
C GLU A 27 -2.24 -0.22 7.19
N GLU A 28 -2.71 -0.36 5.94
CA GLU A 28 -3.70 -1.34 5.53
C GLU A 28 -3.18 -2.77 5.68
N SER A 29 -1.91 -2.99 5.34
CA SER A 29 -1.20 -4.26 5.56
C SER A 29 -1.25 -4.65 7.04
N ILE A 30 -0.80 -3.77 7.94
CA ILE A 30 -0.83 -3.99 9.38
C ILE A 30 -2.25 -4.25 9.88
N ASN A 31 -3.25 -3.48 9.41
CA ASN A 31 -4.63 -3.66 9.84
C ASN A 31 -5.18 -5.03 9.42
N SER A 32 -4.90 -5.46 8.19
CA SER A 32 -5.32 -6.76 7.68
C SER A 32 -4.68 -7.91 8.46
N MET A 33 -3.40 -7.78 8.83
CA MET A 33 -2.69 -8.77 9.66
C MET A 33 -3.24 -8.81 11.09
N LYS A 34 -3.47 -7.65 11.72
CA LYS A 34 -4.10 -7.58 13.06
C LYS A 34 -5.47 -8.25 13.09
N CYS A 35 -6.25 -8.13 12.02
CA CYS A 35 -7.52 -8.81 11.92
C CYS A 35 -7.35 -10.34 11.86
N LEU A 36 -6.40 -10.84 11.07
CA LEU A 36 -6.08 -12.26 11.03
C LEU A 36 -5.67 -12.77 12.41
N ASP A 37 -4.78 -12.07 13.10
CA ASP A 37 -4.34 -12.44 14.46
C ASP A 37 -5.52 -12.48 15.44
N LYS A 38 -6.49 -11.56 15.31
CA LYS A 38 -7.68 -11.50 16.17
C LYS A 38 -8.70 -12.62 15.91
N TYR A 39 -8.86 -13.05 14.66
CA TYR A 39 -9.89 -14.01 14.26
C TYR A 39 -9.32 -15.39 13.89
N ASN A 40 -8.20 -15.79 14.52
CA ASN A 40 -7.56 -17.09 14.27
C ASN A 40 -7.30 -17.37 12.78
N TYR A 41 -6.85 -16.34 12.06
CA TYR A 41 -6.54 -16.39 10.64
C TYR A 41 -7.75 -16.70 9.74
N ASP A 42 -8.98 -16.49 10.22
CA ASP A 42 -10.18 -16.54 9.39
C ASP A 42 -10.23 -15.35 8.41
N LYS A 43 -9.79 -15.62 7.18
CA LYS A 43 -9.79 -14.66 6.08
C LYS A 43 -11.19 -14.13 5.75
N GLY A 44 -12.25 -14.89 6.07
CA GLY A 44 -13.64 -14.50 5.85
C GLY A 44 -14.03 -13.26 6.65
N LYS A 45 -13.51 -13.14 7.88
CA LYS A 45 -13.78 -12.01 8.79
C LYS A 45 -13.01 -10.73 8.44
N CYS A 46 -11.98 -10.84 7.60
CA CYS A 46 -11.06 -9.76 7.29
C CYS A 46 -11.12 -9.30 5.83
N LYS A 47 -12.12 -9.75 5.06
CA LYS A 47 -12.25 -9.47 3.62
C LYS A 47 -12.17 -7.98 3.29
N ASP A 48 -12.85 -7.13 4.05
CA ASP A 48 -12.90 -5.69 3.80
C ASP A 48 -11.52 -5.03 3.94
N LEU A 49 -10.73 -5.46 4.92
CA LEU A 49 -9.36 -4.97 5.11
C LEU A 49 -8.44 -5.38 3.95
N PHE A 50 -8.65 -6.57 3.38
CA PHE A 50 -7.93 -6.97 2.18
C PHE A 50 -8.36 -6.17 0.94
N VAL A 51 -9.64 -5.79 0.84
CA VAL A 51 -10.11 -4.90 -0.23
C VAL A 51 -9.42 -3.55 -0.12
N LEU A 52 -9.42 -2.93 1.07
CA LEU A 52 -8.73 -1.66 1.30
C LEU A 52 -7.23 -1.72 0.94
N TYR A 53 -6.54 -2.79 1.34
CA TYR A 53 -5.13 -2.99 0.96
C TYR A 53 -4.94 -3.08 -0.57
N ARG A 54 -5.81 -3.82 -1.26
CA ARG A 54 -5.75 -3.97 -2.73
C ARG A 54 -6.04 -2.65 -3.44
N GLU A 55 -7.02 -1.90 -2.97
CA GLU A 55 -7.39 -0.59 -3.53
C GLU A 55 -6.27 0.43 -3.35
N CYS A 56 -5.67 0.50 -2.15
CA CYS A 56 -4.50 1.33 -1.92
C CYS A 56 -3.36 0.98 -2.90
N LYS A 57 -3.05 -0.31 -3.05
CA LYS A 57 -1.97 -0.75 -3.95
C LYS A 57 -2.28 -0.44 -5.41
N LYS A 58 -3.55 -0.58 -5.81
CA LYS A 58 -4.02 -0.24 -7.16
C LYS A 58 -3.82 1.26 -7.43
N LYS A 59 -4.27 2.13 -6.52
CA LYS A 59 -4.13 3.58 -6.63
C LYS A 59 -2.66 3.99 -6.73
N TRP A 60 -1.79 3.45 -5.88
CA TRP A 60 -0.35 3.72 -5.96
C TRP A 60 0.29 3.30 -7.29
N LEU A 61 -0.10 2.13 -7.83
CA LEU A 61 0.40 1.68 -9.14
C LEU A 61 -0.10 2.57 -10.29
N GLU A 62 -1.35 3.01 -10.24
CA GLU A 62 -1.94 3.92 -11.22
C GLU A 62 -1.22 5.27 -11.20
N GLU A 63 -1.08 5.90 -10.05
CA GLU A 63 -0.34 7.16 -9.91
C GLU A 63 1.10 7.03 -10.40
N ARG A 64 1.78 5.91 -10.07
CA ARG A 64 3.13 5.65 -10.60
C ARG A 64 3.16 5.50 -12.13
N ARG A 65 2.13 4.90 -12.73
CA ARG A 65 2.03 4.82 -14.20
C ARG A 65 1.82 6.20 -14.79
N GLU A 66 0.98 7.04 -14.18
CA GLU A 66 0.78 8.42 -14.63
C GLU A 66 2.06 9.25 -14.51
N LEU A 67 2.78 9.17 -13.39
CA LEU A 67 4.06 9.87 -13.22
C LEU A 67 5.08 9.45 -14.27
N ARG A 68 5.11 8.15 -14.65
CA ARG A 68 5.95 7.66 -15.74
C ARG A 68 5.53 8.21 -17.10
N ARG A 69 4.23 8.25 -17.41
CA ARG A 69 3.73 8.85 -18.66
C ARG A 69 4.03 10.34 -18.75
N LYS A 70 3.99 11.06 -17.62
CA LYS A 70 4.31 12.49 -17.52
C LYS A 70 5.82 12.78 -17.50
N GLY A 71 6.68 11.76 -17.45
CA GLY A 71 8.13 11.93 -17.33
C GLY A 71 8.58 12.52 -15.99
N SER A 72 7.72 12.46 -14.96
CA SER A 72 7.97 13.04 -13.62
C SER A 72 8.47 11.99 -12.61
N LEU A 73 8.77 10.77 -13.08
CA LEU A 73 9.33 9.68 -12.28
C LEU A 73 10.83 9.52 -12.54
#